data_AF-A0A1H9C2P4-F1
#
_entry.id   AF-A0A1H9C2P4-F1
#
_cell.length_a   1.000
_cell.length_b   1.000
_cell.length_c   1.000
_cell.angle_alpha   90.00
_cell.angle_beta   90.00
_cell.angle_gamma   90.00
#
_symmetry.space_group_name_H-M   'P 1'
#
loop_
_entity.id
_entity.type
_entity.pdbx_description
1 polymer ?
#
loop_
_entity_poly.entity_id
_entity_poly.type
_entity_poly.pdbx_seq_one_letter_code
_entity_poly.pdbx_strand_id
1 'polypeptide(L)'
;MQEFSNITKTEWLAKVEKDLKGKPLDSLNWDVEGETFTPFWHHEDRPSNGNEVASSRDWKIGVRIPFSSIKESNSLALEALMGGANFLRFDYPGSIEPKEQEDLLTGILVDIIDYAFFDLNAEGNRAYSREDVREYLKVQAETPRPNPRIWLTITDDYFNSIAFLRAVRLCLQQINHEHGLPTDCEIGVMIKATDENADYQKIKNTSQAMAAIIGGADILIIEPSIGEDDSSFERRVARNVQNVLREEAYLHRVADPAAGSYYIEALTDTFARKIWAEFQQLVSK
;
A
#
# COMPACT_ATOMS: atom_id res chain seq x y z
N MET A 1 -28.90 6.74 -26.69
CA MET A 1 -30.31 6.32 -26.61
C MET A 1 -30.38 5.30 -25.49
N GLN A 2 -31.20 5.51 -24.46
CA GLN A 2 -31.25 4.59 -23.31
C GLN A 2 -32.30 3.51 -23.62
N GLU A 3 -31.85 2.26 -23.85
CA GLU A 3 -32.70 1.16 -24.31
C GLU A 3 -33.57 0.56 -23.19
N PHE A 4 -33.21 0.79 -21.91
CA PHE A 4 -33.92 0.30 -20.74
C PHE A 4 -34.10 1.40 -19.69
N SER A 5 -35.14 1.30 -18.87
CA SER A 5 -35.34 2.17 -17.71
C SER A 5 -34.24 1.93 -16.67
N ASN A 6 -33.83 2.99 -15.97
CA ASN A 6 -32.95 2.84 -14.82
C ASN A 6 -33.63 1.96 -13.76
N ILE A 7 -32.87 1.00 -13.23
CA ILE A 7 -33.29 0.14 -12.14
C ILE A 7 -32.87 0.79 -10.83
N THR A 8 -33.79 0.88 -9.89
CA THR A 8 -33.59 1.43 -8.55
C THR A 8 -32.93 0.45 -7.61
N LYS A 9 -32.34 0.93 -6.51
CA LYS A 9 -31.82 0.07 -5.44
C LYS A 9 -32.89 -0.88 -4.89
N THR A 10 -34.11 -0.39 -4.72
CA THR A 10 -35.24 -1.17 -4.21
C THR A 10 -35.58 -2.35 -5.12
N GLU A 11 -35.58 -2.15 -6.43
CA GLU A 11 -35.83 -3.23 -7.40
C GLU A 11 -34.73 -4.29 -7.37
N TRP A 12 -33.46 -3.87 -7.23
CA TRP A 12 -32.34 -4.79 -7.02
C TRP A 12 -32.48 -5.60 -5.74
N LEU A 13 -32.82 -4.95 -4.62
CA LEU A 13 -33.01 -5.62 -3.33
C LEU A 13 -34.14 -6.66 -3.38
N ALA A 14 -35.27 -6.34 -4.03
CA ALA A 14 -36.37 -7.28 -4.22
C ALA A 14 -35.94 -8.51 -5.03
N LYS A 15 -35.07 -8.32 -6.03
CA LYS A 15 -34.49 -9.43 -6.82
C LYS A 15 -33.54 -10.29 -5.97
N VAL A 16 -32.68 -9.65 -5.17
CA VAL A 16 -31.75 -10.35 -4.26
C VAL A 16 -32.53 -11.18 -3.23
N GLU A 17 -33.55 -10.61 -2.58
CA GLU A 17 -34.37 -11.32 -1.58
C GLU A 17 -35.03 -12.58 -2.17
N LYS A 18 -35.55 -12.48 -3.40
CA LYS A 18 -36.08 -13.62 -4.14
C LYS A 18 -35.02 -14.70 -4.37
N ASP A 19 -33.81 -14.31 -4.74
CA ASP A 19 -32.71 -15.24 -5.02
C ASP A 19 -32.16 -15.89 -3.74
N LEU A 20 -32.29 -15.22 -2.59
CA LEU A 20 -31.94 -15.76 -1.26
C LEU A 20 -32.94 -16.78 -0.70
N LYS A 21 -34.07 -17.04 -1.39
CA LYS A 21 -35.07 -18.05 -1.03
C LYS A 21 -35.54 -17.95 0.44
N GLY A 22 -35.72 -16.72 0.93
CA GLY A 22 -36.20 -16.45 2.29
C GLY A 22 -35.12 -16.34 3.36
N LYS A 23 -33.82 -16.44 3.01
CA LYS A 23 -32.75 -16.01 3.91
C LYS A 23 -32.69 -14.47 3.92
N PRO A 24 -32.59 -13.82 5.09
CA PRO A 24 -32.54 -12.37 5.14
C PRO A 24 -31.17 -11.88 4.65
N LEU A 25 -31.16 -10.76 3.92
CA LEU A 25 -29.94 -10.22 3.29
C LEU A 25 -28.86 -9.87 4.32
N ASP A 26 -29.28 -9.39 5.49
CA ASP A 26 -28.39 -9.03 6.60
C ASP A 26 -27.57 -10.20 7.15
N SER A 27 -28.01 -11.45 6.92
CA SER A 27 -27.23 -12.65 7.25
C SER A 27 -25.95 -12.82 6.42
N LEU A 28 -25.81 -12.04 5.34
CA LEU A 28 -24.61 -11.98 4.50
C LEU A 28 -23.73 -10.76 4.79
N ASN A 29 -24.12 -9.92 5.76
CA ASN A 29 -23.32 -8.78 6.15
C ASN A 29 -22.04 -9.24 6.85
N TRP A 30 -21.00 -8.42 6.78
CA TRP A 30 -19.76 -8.59 7.53
C TRP A 30 -19.40 -7.31 8.29
N ASP A 31 -18.54 -7.43 9.30
CA ASP A 31 -18.04 -6.29 10.05
C ASP A 31 -16.69 -5.84 9.48
N VAL A 32 -16.54 -4.53 9.31
CA VAL A 32 -15.26 -3.89 9.05
C VAL A 32 -15.13 -2.73 10.03
N GLU A 33 -14.12 -2.81 10.90
CA GLU A 33 -13.82 -1.75 11.86
C GLU A 33 -14.93 -1.39 12.86
N GLY A 34 -15.87 -2.31 13.12
CA GLY A 34 -17.05 -2.07 13.95
C GLY A 34 -18.24 -1.51 13.17
N GLU A 35 -18.15 -1.41 11.85
CA GLU A 35 -19.22 -1.02 10.95
C GLU A 35 -19.71 -2.20 10.13
N THR A 36 -21.03 -2.31 9.97
CA THR A 36 -21.65 -3.40 9.21
C THR A 36 -21.68 -3.06 7.72
N PHE A 37 -21.06 -3.93 6.91
CA PHE A 37 -21.03 -3.84 5.46
C PHE A 37 -22.02 -4.83 4.83
N THR A 38 -22.67 -4.40 3.74
CA THR A 38 -23.63 -5.19 2.98
C THR A 38 -22.98 -5.84 1.76
N PRO A 39 -23.44 -7.02 1.33
CA PRO A 39 -22.95 -7.71 0.13
C PRO A 39 -23.29 -6.99 -1.18
N PHE A 40 -24.12 -5.95 -1.14
CA PHE A 40 -24.59 -5.23 -2.31
C PHE A 40 -24.45 -3.72 -2.14
N TRP A 41 -23.96 -3.07 -3.20
CA TRP A 41 -23.78 -1.62 -3.27
C TRP A 41 -24.38 -1.08 -4.57
N HIS A 42 -24.99 0.10 -4.48
CA HIS A 42 -25.66 0.77 -5.59
C HIS A 42 -25.21 2.23 -5.72
N HIS A 43 -25.47 2.88 -6.86
CA HIS A 43 -25.10 4.29 -7.06
C HIS A 43 -25.79 5.24 -6.07
N GLU A 44 -26.94 4.84 -5.55
CA GLU A 44 -27.68 5.53 -4.49
C GLU A 44 -26.93 5.51 -3.14
N ASP A 45 -25.93 4.65 -2.97
CA ASP A 45 -25.09 4.55 -1.77
C ASP A 45 -23.86 5.46 -1.83
N ARG A 46 -23.65 6.16 -2.95
CA ARG A 46 -22.48 7.02 -3.12
C ARG A 46 -22.54 8.20 -2.15
N PRO A 47 -21.50 8.43 -1.33
CA PRO A 47 -21.44 9.61 -0.49
C PRO A 47 -21.47 10.88 -1.35
N SER A 48 -22.18 11.91 -0.87
CA SER A 48 -22.43 13.15 -1.62
C SER A 48 -21.16 13.94 -1.94
N ASN A 49 -20.12 13.78 -1.12
CA ASN A 49 -18.81 14.42 -1.27
C ASN A 49 -17.73 13.32 -1.22
N GLY A 50 -17.32 12.79 -2.37
CA GLY A 50 -16.12 11.95 -2.44
C GLY A 50 -14.89 12.83 -2.39
N ASN A 51 -13.97 12.58 -1.45
CA ASN A 51 -12.66 13.22 -1.47
C ASN A 51 -11.81 12.57 -2.57
N GLU A 52 -11.27 13.37 -3.48
CA GLU A 52 -10.37 12.88 -4.51
C GLU A 52 -9.06 12.45 -3.86
N VAL A 53 -8.71 11.18 -4.00
CA VAL A 53 -7.45 10.63 -3.50
C VAL A 53 -6.39 10.86 -4.58
N ALA A 54 -5.68 11.98 -4.51
CA ALA A 54 -4.61 12.27 -5.46
C ALA A 54 -3.43 11.29 -5.26
N SER A 55 -3.26 10.34 -6.18
CA SER A 55 -2.18 9.35 -6.20
C SER A 55 -1.39 9.40 -7.51
N SER A 56 -0.13 8.92 -7.47
CA SER A 56 0.63 8.66 -8.69
C SER A 56 0.00 7.50 -9.47
N ARG A 57 0.05 7.57 -10.80
CA ARG A 57 -0.32 6.45 -11.67
C ARG A 57 0.73 5.35 -11.76
N ASP A 58 1.92 5.59 -11.24
CA ASP A 58 3.05 4.68 -11.36
C ASP A 58 3.72 4.53 -10.00
N TRP A 59 4.42 3.42 -9.81
CA TRP A 59 5.13 3.12 -8.57
C TRP A 59 6.58 2.77 -8.86
N LYS A 60 7.40 2.92 -7.84
CA LYS A 60 8.80 2.50 -7.87
C LYS A 60 8.88 1.02 -7.51
N ILE A 61 9.48 0.25 -8.41
CA ILE A 61 9.77 -1.18 -8.25
C ILE A 61 10.96 -1.31 -7.30
N GLY A 62 10.61 -1.54 -6.03
CA GLY A 62 11.55 -1.56 -4.92
C GLY A 62 12.11 -2.96 -4.65
N VAL A 63 13.40 -3.01 -4.33
CA VAL A 63 14.06 -4.21 -3.81
C VAL A 63 14.78 -3.89 -2.51
N ARG A 64 14.59 -4.76 -1.52
CA ARG A 64 15.31 -4.75 -0.25
C ARG A 64 16.69 -5.39 -0.42
N ILE A 65 17.73 -4.64 -0.08
CA ILE A 65 19.13 -5.04 -0.11
C ILE A 65 19.59 -5.21 1.35
N PRO A 66 19.63 -6.45 1.88
CA PRO A 66 20.20 -6.69 3.19
C PRO A 66 21.69 -6.37 3.20
N PHE A 67 22.17 -5.80 4.30
CA PHE A 67 23.60 -5.62 4.51
C PHE A 67 24.25 -6.91 5.02
N SER A 68 25.19 -7.44 4.23
CA SER A 68 26.09 -8.53 4.63
C SER A 68 27.55 -8.09 4.55
N SER A 69 27.93 -7.51 3.41
CA SER A 69 29.18 -6.77 3.20
C SER A 69 28.97 -5.74 2.09
N ILE A 70 29.79 -4.70 2.03
CA ILE A 70 29.72 -3.67 0.98
C ILE A 70 29.70 -4.31 -0.41
N LYS A 71 30.60 -5.26 -0.67
CA LYS A 71 30.73 -5.93 -1.97
C LYS A 71 29.49 -6.75 -2.32
N GLU A 72 28.99 -7.56 -1.39
CA GLU A 72 27.84 -8.43 -1.64
C GLU A 72 26.55 -7.62 -1.80
N SER A 73 26.31 -6.65 -0.92
CA SER A 73 25.14 -5.79 -0.98
C SER A 73 25.15 -4.90 -2.23
N ASN A 74 26.30 -4.36 -2.64
CA ASN A 74 26.43 -3.63 -3.90
C ASN A 74 26.16 -4.55 -5.12
N SER A 75 26.74 -5.76 -5.12
CA SER A 75 26.49 -6.74 -6.20
C SER A 75 24.99 -7.07 -6.31
N LEU A 76 24.32 -7.26 -5.17
CA LEU A 76 22.89 -7.54 -5.14
C LEU A 76 22.05 -6.35 -5.62
N ALA A 77 22.45 -5.12 -5.27
CA ALA A 77 21.80 -3.91 -5.74
C ALA A 77 21.91 -3.78 -7.26
N LEU A 78 23.10 -3.99 -7.84
CA LEU A 78 23.31 -3.96 -9.28
C LEU A 78 22.50 -5.06 -10.00
N GLU A 79 22.45 -6.28 -9.45
CA GLU A 79 21.61 -7.36 -9.98
C GLU A 79 20.11 -6.98 -9.97
N ALA A 80 19.64 -6.34 -8.89
CA ALA A 80 18.27 -5.88 -8.79
C ALA A 80 17.94 -4.84 -9.87
N LEU A 81 18.82 -3.86 -10.09
CA LEU A 81 18.66 -2.82 -11.12
C LEU A 81 18.67 -3.42 -12.53
N MET A 82 19.60 -4.33 -12.83
CA MET A 82 19.63 -5.05 -14.11
C MET A 82 18.35 -5.87 -14.35
N GLY A 83 17.67 -6.28 -13.27
CA GLY A 83 16.41 -6.99 -13.30
C GLY A 83 15.15 -6.11 -13.37
N GLY A 84 15.29 -4.79 -13.51
CA GLY A 84 14.18 -3.85 -13.65
C GLY A 84 13.74 -3.15 -12.37
N ALA A 85 14.45 -3.32 -11.26
CA ALA A 85 14.22 -2.48 -10.08
C ALA A 85 14.64 -1.03 -10.37
N ASN A 86 13.92 -0.07 -9.80
CA ASN A 86 14.25 1.37 -9.89
C ASN A 86 14.25 2.07 -8.53
N PHE A 87 14.01 1.32 -7.44
CA PHE A 87 14.20 1.78 -6.08
C PHE A 87 14.98 0.75 -5.26
N LEU A 88 16.00 1.21 -4.53
CA LEU A 88 16.83 0.36 -3.69
C LEU A 88 16.70 0.74 -2.22
N ARG A 89 16.30 -0.21 -1.38
CA ARG A 89 16.29 -0.06 0.07
C ARG A 89 17.46 -0.83 0.67
N PHE A 90 18.47 -0.13 1.18
CA PHE A 90 19.59 -0.74 1.89
C PHE A 90 19.26 -0.83 3.38
N ASP A 91 19.11 -2.04 3.88
CA ASP A 91 18.89 -2.29 5.31
C ASP A 91 20.22 -2.52 6.00
N TYR A 92 20.57 -1.64 6.94
CA TYR A 92 21.86 -1.61 7.62
C TYR A 92 21.69 -1.69 9.15
N PRO A 93 22.52 -2.44 9.87
CA PRO A 93 22.50 -2.43 11.34
C PRO A 93 23.26 -1.20 11.87
N GLY A 94 22.53 -0.16 12.29
CA GLY A 94 23.09 1.04 12.90
C GLY A 94 23.37 2.18 11.92
N SER A 95 24.18 3.13 12.36
CA SER A 95 24.63 4.24 11.51
C SER A 95 25.70 3.72 10.55
N ILE A 96 25.54 4.07 9.28
CA ILE A 96 26.50 3.76 8.21
C ILE A 96 27.37 5.00 7.97
N GLU A 97 28.69 4.81 7.88
CA GLU A 97 29.60 5.91 7.61
C GLU A 97 29.40 6.44 6.18
N PRO A 98 29.57 7.75 5.93
CA PRO A 98 29.40 8.32 4.58
C PRO A 98 30.25 7.61 3.51
N LYS A 99 31.44 7.13 3.89
CA LYS A 99 32.30 6.38 2.97
C LYS A 99 31.72 5.01 2.60
N GLU A 100 31.13 4.30 3.56
CA GLU A 100 30.48 3.02 3.30
C GLU A 100 29.23 3.19 2.44
N GLN A 101 28.49 4.29 2.60
CA GLN A 101 27.38 4.65 1.71
C GLN A 101 27.86 4.86 0.27
N GLU A 102 28.94 5.62 0.08
CA GLU A 102 29.55 5.83 -1.24
C GLU A 102 29.98 4.50 -1.86
N ASP A 103 30.64 3.64 -1.08
CA ASP A 103 31.12 2.36 -1.56
C ASP A 103 29.96 1.41 -1.93
N LEU A 104 28.87 1.39 -1.14
CA LEU A 104 27.64 0.64 -1.47
C LEU A 104 26.97 1.11 -2.76
N LEU A 105 27.08 2.39 -3.08
CA LEU A 105 26.49 3.00 -4.27
C LEU A 105 27.41 2.94 -5.50
N THR A 106 28.59 2.34 -5.40
CA THR A 106 29.54 2.23 -6.51
C THR A 106 28.88 1.59 -7.74
N GLY A 107 28.94 2.28 -8.88
CA GLY A 107 28.37 1.79 -10.14
C GLY A 107 26.85 1.98 -10.28
N ILE A 108 26.19 2.55 -9.26
CA ILE A 108 24.76 2.91 -9.30
C ILE A 108 24.65 4.37 -9.75
N LEU A 109 23.81 4.63 -10.76
CA LEU A 109 23.54 5.98 -11.26
C LEU A 109 22.52 6.67 -10.35
N VAL A 110 23.00 7.26 -9.26
CA VAL A 110 22.17 7.90 -8.21
C VAL A 110 21.35 9.11 -8.69
N ASP A 111 21.68 9.67 -9.86
CA ASP A 111 20.88 10.76 -10.47
C ASP A 111 19.54 10.26 -11.06
N ILE A 112 19.40 8.96 -11.28
CA ILE A 112 18.21 8.36 -11.90
C ILE A 112 17.60 7.21 -11.08
N ILE A 113 18.36 6.63 -10.17
CA ILE A 113 17.91 5.54 -9.29
C ILE A 113 17.60 6.12 -7.91
N ASP A 114 16.36 5.95 -7.48
CA ASP A 114 15.98 6.28 -6.12
C ASP A 114 16.50 5.22 -5.14
N TYR A 115 16.91 5.66 -3.96
CA TYR A 115 17.36 4.76 -2.91
C TYR A 115 17.06 5.32 -1.52
N ALA A 116 17.12 4.44 -0.53
CA ALA A 116 17.06 4.81 0.88
C ALA A 116 17.92 3.86 1.72
N PHE A 117 18.60 4.42 2.72
CA PHE A 117 19.26 3.67 3.78
C PHE A 117 18.32 3.56 4.98
N PHE A 118 18.16 2.35 5.51
CA PHE A 118 17.31 2.03 6.64
C PHE A 118 18.17 1.44 7.76
N ASP A 119 18.30 2.18 8.85
CA ASP A 119 18.89 1.67 10.08
C ASP A 119 17.89 0.74 10.78
N LEU A 120 18.23 -0.55 10.87
CA LEU A 120 17.43 -1.59 11.51
C LEU A 120 17.31 -1.43 13.04
N ASN A 121 18.19 -0.64 13.66
CA ASN A 121 18.21 -0.39 15.10
C ASN A 121 17.45 0.87 15.50
N ALA A 122 17.01 1.69 14.54
CA ALA A 122 16.29 2.93 14.81
C ALA A 122 14.76 2.68 14.93
N GLU A 123 14.14 3.15 16.02
CA GLU A 123 12.71 2.92 16.32
C GLU A 123 11.75 3.49 15.24
N GLY A 124 12.18 4.47 14.44
CA GLY A 124 11.39 5.11 13.39
C GLY A 124 11.50 4.47 11.99
N ASN A 125 12.33 3.43 11.82
CA ASN A 125 12.62 2.82 10.51
C ASN A 125 11.83 1.53 10.24
N ARG A 126 10.62 1.45 10.80
CA ARG A 126 9.69 0.33 10.58
C ARG A 126 8.62 0.69 9.57
N ALA A 127 8.17 -0.31 8.81
CA ALA A 127 6.89 -0.22 8.14
C ALA A 127 5.79 -0.32 9.21
N TYR A 128 4.94 0.71 9.30
CA TYR A 128 3.85 0.81 10.26
C TYR A 128 2.74 -0.16 9.87
N SER A 129 2.24 -0.92 10.86
CA SER A 129 0.97 -1.62 10.68
C SER A 129 -0.16 -0.61 10.77
N ARG A 130 -1.38 -1.08 10.48
CA ARG A 130 -2.60 -0.31 10.62
C ARG A 130 -2.75 0.32 12.01
N GLU A 131 -2.41 -0.43 13.05
CA GLU A 131 -2.50 -0.01 14.45
C GLU A 131 -1.45 1.04 14.81
N ASP A 132 -0.36 1.17 14.05
CA ASP A 132 0.72 2.10 14.38
C ASP A 132 0.65 3.41 13.59
N VAL A 133 -0.19 3.50 12.54
CA VAL A 133 -0.29 4.70 11.67
C VAL A 133 -0.57 5.97 12.46
N ARG A 134 -1.45 5.90 13.47
CA ARG A 134 -1.81 7.06 14.31
C ARG A 134 -0.59 7.72 14.97
N GLU A 135 0.47 6.96 15.25
CA GLU A 135 1.72 7.46 15.82
C GLU A 135 2.51 8.27 14.79
N TYR A 136 2.58 7.78 13.55
CA TYR A 136 3.19 8.53 12.45
C TYR A 136 2.43 9.84 12.19
N LEU A 137 1.09 9.80 12.15
CA LEU A 137 0.26 11.00 11.97
C LEU A 137 0.50 12.02 13.09
N LYS A 138 0.67 11.57 14.34
CA LYS A 138 1.06 12.43 15.46
C LYS A 138 2.40 13.12 15.21
N VAL A 139 3.43 12.37 14.83
CA VAL A 139 4.76 12.94 14.53
C VAL A 139 4.70 13.94 13.38
N GLN A 140 3.95 13.63 12.32
CA GLN A 140 3.76 14.54 11.18
C GLN A 140 2.98 15.79 11.57
N ALA A 141 2.02 15.69 12.48
CA ALA A 141 1.28 16.85 12.98
C ALA A 141 2.14 17.75 13.88
N GLU A 142 2.97 17.17 14.74
CA GLU A 142 3.85 17.92 15.65
C GLU A 142 5.09 18.49 14.94
N THR A 143 5.60 17.78 13.94
CA THR A 143 6.78 18.16 13.15
C THR A 143 6.51 18.05 11.65
N PRO A 144 5.74 19.00 11.08
CA PRO A 144 5.26 18.91 9.70
C PRO A 144 6.39 18.94 8.69
N ARG A 145 6.39 17.98 7.77
CA ARG A 145 7.36 17.87 6.68
C ARG A 145 6.65 17.98 5.34
N PRO A 146 7.18 18.76 4.37
CA PRO A 146 6.70 18.70 3.00
C PRO A 146 6.99 17.31 2.43
N ASN A 147 6.06 16.78 1.63
CA ASN A 147 6.20 15.48 0.96
C ASN A 147 6.57 14.33 1.92
N PRO A 148 5.78 14.08 2.98
CA PRO A 148 6.11 13.04 3.95
C PRO A 148 6.14 11.67 3.28
N ARG A 149 7.11 10.84 3.67
CA ARG A 149 7.22 9.44 3.26
C ARG A 149 6.89 8.53 4.44
N ILE A 150 5.85 7.71 4.29
CA ILE A 150 5.46 6.69 5.28
C ILE A 150 5.69 5.29 4.68
N TRP A 151 6.19 4.36 5.51
CA TRP A 151 6.28 2.95 5.14
C TRP A 151 5.17 2.16 5.83
N LEU A 152 4.45 1.33 5.10
CA LEU A 152 3.30 0.57 5.58
C LEU A 152 3.45 -0.92 5.29
N THR A 153 2.87 -1.75 6.15
CA THR A 153 2.54 -3.15 5.82
C THR A 153 1.05 -3.29 5.57
N ILE A 154 0.68 -4.24 4.72
CA ILE A 154 -0.72 -4.58 4.43
C ILE A 154 -1.01 -6.03 4.81
N THR A 155 -2.29 -6.41 4.83
CA THR A 155 -2.75 -7.75 5.21
C THR A 155 -3.12 -8.57 3.97
N ASP A 156 -3.64 -9.78 4.17
CA ASP A 156 -4.15 -10.62 3.08
C ASP A 156 -5.56 -10.20 2.62
N ASP A 157 -6.20 -9.26 3.33
CA ASP A 157 -7.50 -8.74 2.95
C ASP A 157 -7.32 -7.70 1.83
N TYR A 158 -7.67 -8.12 0.62
CA TYR A 158 -7.44 -7.37 -0.61
C TYR A 158 -8.13 -6.00 -0.61
N PHE A 159 -9.42 -5.94 -0.28
CA PHE A 159 -10.18 -4.68 -0.34
C PHE A 159 -9.87 -3.78 0.85
N ASN A 160 -9.69 -4.35 2.04
CA ASN A 160 -9.31 -3.57 3.21
C ASN A 160 -7.92 -2.96 3.04
N SER A 161 -6.98 -3.68 2.43
CA SER A 161 -5.64 -3.14 2.12
C SER A 161 -5.71 -1.96 1.14
N ILE A 162 -6.52 -2.07 0.07
CA ILE A 162 -6.74 -0.95 -0.86
C ILE A 162 -7.30 0.27 -0.13
N ALA A 163 -8.40 0.07 0.62
CA ALA A 163 -9.09 1.14 1.31
C ALA A 163 -8.23 1.78 2.41
N PHE A 164 -7.46 0.97 3.15
CA PHE A 164 -6.54 1.43 4.17
C PHE A 164 -5.46 2.37 3.59
N LEU A 165 -4.80 1.99 2.49
CA LEU A 165 -3.77 2.84 1.89
C LEU A 165 -4.34 4.18 1.39
N ARG A 166 -5.52 4.15 0.76
CA ARG A 166 -6.25 5.36 0.35
C ARG A 166 -6.59 6.24 1.56
N ALA A 167 -7.06 5.64 2.65
CA ALA A 167 -7.40 6.34 3.89
C ALA A 167 -6.19 7.02 4.54
N VAL A 168 -5.05 6.33 4.61
CA VAL A 168 -3.81 6.91 5.16
C VAL A 168 -3.37 8.12 4.34
N ARG A 169 -3.44 8.04 3.00
CA ARG A 169 -3.12 9.15 2.10
C ARG A 169 -3.99 10.37 2.38
N LEU A 170 -5.31 10.18 2.50
CA LEU A 170 -6.25 11.26 2.83
C LEU A 170 -5.92 11.92 4.17
N CYS A 171 -5.62 11.14 5.22
CA CYS A 171 -5.24 11.70 6.52
C CYS A 171 -3.94 12.52 6.44
N LEU A 172 -2.93 12.06 5.72
CA LEU A 172 -1.67 12.80 5.54
C LEU A 172 -1.87 14.09 4.74
N GLN A 173 -2.64 14.01 3.65
CA GLN A 173 -3.03 15.17 2.84
C GLN A 173 -3.74 16.21 3.68
N GLN A 174 -4.67 15.79 4.54
CA GLN A 174 -5.38 16.69 5.45
C GLN A 174 -4.42 17.39 6.43
N ILE A 175 -3.50 16.65 7.09
CA ILE A 175 -2.54 17.24 8.02
C ILE A 175 -1.67 18.29 7.32
N ASN A 176 -1.15 17.97 6.13
CA ASN A 176 -0.33 18.92 5.39
C ASN A 176 -1.12 20.15 4.92
N HIS A 177 -2.36 19.95 4.48
CA HIS A 177 -3.26 21.03 4.09
C HIS A 177 -3.49 22.01 5.26
N GLU A 178 -3.79 21.52 6.46
CA GLU A 178 -3.97 22.35 7.66
C GLU A 178 -2.70 23.15 8.03
N HIS A 179 -1.52 22.65 7.69
CA HIS A 179 -0.25 23.33 7.91
C HIS A 179 0.21 24.19 6.73
N GLY A 180 -0.60 24.33 5.67
CA GLY A 180 -0.24 25.10 4.48
C GLY A 180 0.94 24.52 3.70
N LEU A 181 1.19 23.21 3.82
CA LEU A 181 2.23 22.49 3.10
C LEU A 181 1.67 21.82 1.83
N PRO A 182 2.52 21.47 0.86
CA PRO A 182 2.13 20.60 -0.24
C PRO A 182 1.50 19.30 0.27
N THR A 183 0.38 18.91 -0.34
CA THR A 183 -0.40 17.73 0.05
C THR A 183 0.16 16.44 -0.52
N ASP A 184 1.10 16.51 -1.46
CA ASP A 184 1.78 15.31 -1.98
C ASP A 184 2.44 14.54 -0.84
N CYS A 185 2.40 13.22 -0.91
CA CYS A 185 3.04 12.32 0.05
C CYS A 185 3.45 11.02 -0.67
N GLU A 186 4.47 10.35 -0.14
CA GLU A 186 4.92 9.04 -0.62
C GLU A 186 4.52 7.94 0.36
N ILE A 187 3.83 6.92 -0.14
CA ILE A 187 3.50 5.69 0.60
C ILE A 187 4.36 4.57 0.05
N GLY A 188 5.32 4.11 0.85
CA GLY A 188 6.04 2.87 0.58
C GLY A 188 5.33 1.68 1.22
N VAL A 189 5.08 0.62 0.47
CA VAL A 189 4.49 -0.63 0.99
C VAL A 189 5.54 -1.73 1.01
N MET A 190 5.66 -2.40 2.15
CA MET A 190 6.49 -3.58 2.34
C MET A 190 5.60 -4.80 2.59
N ILE A 191 5.59 -5.72 1.63
CA ILE A 191 4.93 -7.02 1.76
C ILE A 191 5.91 -7.99 2.40
N LYS A 192 5.54 -8.55 3.56
CA LYS A 192 6.36 -9.46 4.34
C LYS A 192 6.11 -10.91 3.94
N ALA A 193 7.19 -11.71 3.91
CA ALA A 193 7.09 -13.15 3.74
C ALA A 193 6.85 -13.80 5.10
N THR A 194 5.60 -14.16 5.41
CA THR A 194 5.21 -14.69 6.72
C THR A 194 4.79 -16.14 6.69
N ASP A 195 4.55 -16.70 5.50
CA ASP A 195 4.13 -18.09 5.32
C ASP A 195 5.32 -19.00 5.06
N GLU A 196 5.32 -20.17 5.71
CA GLU A 196 6.38 -21.18 5.56
C GLU A 196 6.28 -21.90 4.20
N ASN A 197 5.10 -21.90 3.57
CA ASN A 197 4.94 -22.46 2.22
C ASN A 197 5.31 -21.40 1.18
N ALA A 198 6.51 -21.54 0.60
CA ALA A 198 7.03 -20.62 -0.40
C ALA A 198 6.10 -20.42 -1.61
N ASP A 199 5.45 -21.47 -2.11
CA ASP A 199 4.57 -21.35 -3.28
C ASP A 199 3.25 -20.65 -2.96
N TYR A 200 2.70 -20.91 -1.79
CA TYR A 200 1.53 -20.18 -1.31
C TYR A 200 1.88 -18.70 -1.05
N GLN A 201 3.05 -18.41 -0.48
CA GLN A 201 3.52 -17.04 -0.27
C GLN A 201 3.65 -16.27 -1.60
N LYS A 202 4.07 -16.91 -2.70
CA LYS A 202 4.11 -16.26 -4.03
C LYS A 202 2.73 -15.82 -4.51
N ILE A 203 1.70 -16.63 -4.24
CA ILE A 203 0.30 -16.30 -4.56
C ILE A 203 -0.16 -15.10 -3.71
N LYS A 204 0.11 -15.15 -2.39
CA LYS A 204 -0.21 -14.06 -1.46
C LYS A 204 0.47 -12.74 -1.89
N ASN A 205 1.77 -12.80 -2.18
CA ASN A 205 2.56 -11.67 -2.65
C ASN A 205 1.94 -10.99 -3.88
N THR A 206 1.40 -11.77 -4.82
CA THR A 206 0.76 -11.23 -6.03
C THR A 206 -0.52 -10.47 -5.70
N SER A 207 -1.41 -11.06 -4.89
CA SER A 207 -2.66 -10.40 -4.46
C SER A 207 -2.39 -9.15 -3.62
N GLN A 208 -1.44 -9.21 -2.70
CA GLN A 208 -1.03 -8.07 -1.88
C GLN A 208 -0.39 -6.97 -2.72
N ALA A 209 0.47 -7.32 -3.68
CA ALA A 209 1.09 -6.35 -4.59
C ALA A 209 0.04 -5.60 -5.41
N MET A 210 -0.94 -6.33 -5.95
CA MET A 210 -2.05 -5.74 -6.68
C MET A 210 -2.88 -4.81 -5.79
N ALA A 211 -3.20 -5.23 -4.55
CA ALA A 211 -3.90 -4.38 -3.58
C ALA A 211 -3.10 -3.11 -3.24
N ALA A 212 -1.77 -3.23 -3.05
CA ALA A 212 -0.90 -2.09 -2.77
C ALA A 212 -0.88 -1.07 -3.90
N ILE A 213 -0.75 -1.53 -5.15
CA ILE A 213 -0.73 -0.68 -6.35
C ILE A 213 -2.09 0.02 -6.52
N ILE A 214 -3.20 -0.72 -6.41
CA ILE A 214 -4.55 -0.14 -6.53
C ILE A 214 -4.86 0.82 -5.38
N GLY A 215 -4.35 0.55 -4.18
CA GLY A 215 -4.43 1.46 -3.03
C GLY A 215 -3.54 2.71 -3.17
N GLY A 216 -2.76 2.82 -4.25
CA GLY A 216 -1.93 3.98 -4.56
C GLY A 216 -0.59 3.99 -3.82
N ALA A 217 0.10 2.86 -3.68
CA ALA A 217 1.48 2.83 -3.21
C ALA A 217 2.43 3.51 -4.22
N ASP A 218 3.33 4.38 -3.74
CA ASP A 218 4.35 5.03 -4.57
C ASP A 218 5.64 4.20 -4.67
N ILE A 219 5.90 3.36 -3.67
CA ILE A 219 7.02 2.40 -3.65
C ILE A 219 6.48 1.05 -3.22
N LEU A 220 6.83 -0.01 -3.93
CA LEU A 220 6.47 -1.37 -3.54
C LEU A 220 7.72 -2.22 -3.35
N ILE A 221 7.82 -2.87 -2.19
CA ILE A 221 8.85 -3.87 -1.90
C ILE A 221 8.14 -5.16 -1.51
N ILE A 222 8.51 -6.25 -2.18
CA ILE A 222 8.03 -7.60 -1.87
C ILE A 222 9.21 -8.38 -1.29
N GLU A 223 9.07 -8.86 -0.06
CA GLU A 223 10.05 -9.77 0.51
C GLU A 223 10.02 -11.12 -0.23
N PRO A 224 11.19 -11.69 -0.57
CA PRO A 224 11.27 -13.03 -1.16
C PRO A 224 10.63 -14.08 -0.24
N SER A 225 9.96 -15.07 -0.82
CA SER A 225 9.48 -16.24 -0.07
C SER A 225 10.65 -16.96 0.61
N ILE A 226 10.38 -17.54 1.78
CA ILE A 226 11.35 -18.37 2.51
C ILE A 226 11.32 -19.77 1.88
N GLY A 227 12.06 -19.96 0.79
CA GLY A 227 12.16 -21.24 0.07
C GLY A 227 13.37 -22.09 0.49
N GLU A 228 13.34 -23.38 0.11
CA GLU A 228 14.45 -24.33 0.33
C GLU A 228 15.64 -24.10 -0.62
N ASP A 229 15.41 -23.50 -1.79
CA ASP A 229 16.42 -23.28 -2.82
C ASP A 229 16.80 -21.80 -2.99
N ASP A 230 18.11 -21.60 -3.12
CA ASP A 230 18.87 -20.44 -3.56
C ASP A 230 18.12 -19.08 -3.64
N SER A 231 18.51 -18.20 -2.72
CA SER A 231 17.90 -16.88 -2.48
C SER A 231 17.74 -15.98 -3.73
N SER A 232 18.46 -16.23 -4.83
CA SER A 232 18.34 -15.48 -6.08
C SER A 232 17.05 -15.75 -6.84
N PHE A 233 16.55 -16.99 -6.86
CA PHE A 233 15.30 -17.32 -7.56
C PHE A 233 14.11 -16.60 -6.90
N GLU A 234 14.00 -16.72 -5.58
CA GLU A 234 12.91 -16.11 -4.82
C GLU A 234 12.96 -14.57 -4.90
N ARG A 235 14.16 -13.97 -4.85
CA ARG A 235 14.34 -12.52 -5.11
C ARG A 235 13.87 -12.11 -6.50
N ARG A 236 14.21 -12.90 -7.53
CA ARG A 236 13.76 -12.64 -8.89
C ARG A 236 12.25 -12.72 -9.01
N VAL A 237 11.61 -13.72 -8.40
CA VAL A 237 10.14 -13.87 -8.40
C VAL A 237 9.49 -12.67 -7.73
N ALA A 238 9.94 -12.28 -6.53
CA ALA A 238 9.41 -11.14 -5.80
C ALA A 238 9.50 -9.83 -6.60
N ARG A 239 10.63 -9.57 -7.26
CA ARG A 239 10.76 -8.41 -8.16
C ARG A 239 9.87 -8.52 -9.39
N ASN A 240 9.82 -9.70 -10.03
CA ASN A 240 9.10 -9.89 -11.28
C ASN A 240 7.58 -9.81 -11.14
N VAL A 241 7.01 -10.11 -9.97
CA VAL A 241 5.58 -9.83 -9.70
C VAL A 241 5.26 -8.37 -10.02
N GLN A 242 6.11 -7.44 -9.56
CA GLN A 242 5.92 -6.01 -9.83
C GLN A 242 6.07 -5.68 -11.32
N ASN A 243 7.10 -6.23 -11.98
CA ASN A 243 7.31 -6.03 -13.43
C ASN A 243 6.10 -6.51 -14.25
N VAL A 244 5.58 -7.71 -13.95
CA VAL A 244 4.40 -8.27 -14.65
C VAL A 244 3.17 -7.39 -14.43
N LEU A 245 2.92 -6.96 -13.18
CA LEU A 245 1.80 -6.07 -12.87
C LEU A 245 1.89 -4.73 -13.61
N ARG A 246 3.11 -4.24 -13.87
CA ARG A 246 3.35 -2.99 -14.60
C ARG A 246 3.25 -3.17 -16.11
N GLU A 247 4.01 -4.10 -16.68
CA GLU A 247 4.27 -4.21 -18.11
C GLU A 247 3.25 -5.11 -18.84
N GLU A 248 2.64 -6.07 -18.14
CA GLU A 248 1.69 -7.03 -18.75
C GLU A 248 0.25 -6.82 -18.28
N ALA A 249 0.06 -6.49 -17.00
CA ALA A 249 -1.27 -6.17 -16.46
C ALA A 249 -1.63 -4.68 -16.59
N TYR A 250 -0.66 -3.83 -16.94
CA TYR A 250 -0.85 -2.40 -17.21
C TYR A 250 -1.48 -1.61 -16.05
N LEU A 251 -1.26 -2.02 -14.81
CA LEU A 251 -1.85 -1.35 -13.64
C LEU A 251 -1.35 0.11 -13.47
N HIS A 252 -0.29 0.50 -14.16
CA HIS A 252 0.26 1.87 -14.12
C HIS A 252 -0.42 2.87 -15.10
N ARG A 253 -1.47 2.44 -15.81
CA ARG A 253 -2.13 3.27 -16.84
C ARG A 253 -3.17 4.23 -16.27
N VAL A 254 -3.69 3.97 -15.07
CA VAL A 254 -4.74 4.75 -14.39
C VAL A 254 -4.30 5.02 -12.96
N ALA A 255 -4.47 6.26 -12.48
CA ALA A 255 -3.96 6.69 -11.17
C ALA A 255 -4.67 6.05 -9.96
N ASP A 256 -5.99 6.07 -9.96
CA ASP A 256 -6.81 5.41 -8.95
C ASP A 256 -7.91 4.60 -9.66
N PRO A 257 -7.63 3.34 -10.05
CA PRO A 257 -8.63 2.49 -10.70
C PRO A 257 -9.76 2.07 -9.75
N ALA A 258 -9.62 2.27 -8.43
CA ALA A 258 -10.67 1.98 -7.46
C ALA A 258 -11.66 3.14 -7.28
N ALA A 259 -11.29 4.36 -7.72
CA ALA A 259 -12.13 5.54 -7.62
C ALA A 259 -13.54 5.31 -8.21
N GLY A 260 -14.56 5.66 -7.44
CA GLY A 260 -15.97 5.51 -7.82
C GLY A 260 -16.57 4.13 -7.54
N SER A 261 -15.79 3.15 -7.10
CA SER A 261 -16.33 1.90 -6.54
C SER A 261 -17.08 2.19 -5.25
N TYR A 262 -18.41 1.99 -5.24
CA TYR A 262 -19.25 2.28 -4.07
C TYR A 262 -18.74 1.61 -2.78
N TYR A 263 -18.28 0.35 -2.91
CA TYR A 263 -17.76 -0.41 -1.79
C TYR A 263 -16.40 0.10 -1.30
N ILE A 264 -15.45 0.34 -2.21
CA ILE A 264 -14.09 0.77 -1.81
C ILE A 264 -14.13 2.20 -1.27
N GLU A 265 -14.99 3.07 -1.81
CA GLU A 265 -15.17 4.42 -1.28
C GLU A 265 -15.73 4.39 0.16
N ALA A 266 -16.75 3.56 0.42
CA ALA A 266 -17.29 3.40 1.77
C ALA A 266 -16.27 2.82 2.74
N LEU A 267 -15.52 1.79 2.33
CA LEU A 267 -14.42 1.26 3.15
C LEU A 267 -13.35 2.31 3.43
N THR A 268 -12.98 3.11 2.43
CA THR A 268 -11.95 4.15 2.55
C THR A 268 -12.39 5.19 3.58
N ASP A 269 -13.65 5.62 3.54
CA ASP A 269 -14.23 6.52 4.54
C ASP A 269 -14.22 5.92 5.96
N THR A 270 -14.65 4.66 6.11
CA THR A 270 -14.61 3.95 7.40
C THR A 270 -13.19 3.91 7.97
N PHE A 271 -12.18 3.53 7.18
CA PHE A 271 -10.79 3.52 7.61
C PHE A 271 -10.29 4.93 7.94
N ALA A 272 -10.59 5.94 7.11
CA ALA A 272 -10.13 7.31 7.31
C ALA A 272 -10.71 7.90 8.61
N ARG A 273 -12.02 7.74 8.85
CA ARG A 273 -12.67 8.18 10.10
C ARG A 273 -12.07 7.51 11.32
N LYS A 274 -11.79 6.21 11.25
CA LYS A 274 -11.20 5.48 12.37
C LYS A 274 -9.77 5.91 12.67
N ILE A 275 -8.91 5.96 11.65
CA ILE A 275 -7.52 6.42 11.78
C ILE A 275 -7.50 7.84 12.35
N TRP A 276 -8.35 8.73 11.83
CA TRP A 276 -8.44 10.11 12.30
C TRP A 276 -8.90 10.21 13.76
N ALA A 277 -9.92 9.46 14.15
CA ALA A 277 -10.40 9.43 15.53
C ALA A 277 -9.32 8.92 16.51
N GLU A 278 -8.58 7.87 16.15
CA GLU A 278 -7.47 7.36 16.94
C GLU A 278 -6.32 8.38 17.05
N PHE A 279 -5.98 9.07 15.96
CA PHE A 279 -5.03 10.17 15.96
C PHE A 279 -5.45 11.31 16.91
N GLN A 280 -6.71 11.76 16.83
CA GLN A 280 -7.23 12.83 17.69
C GLN A 280 -7.17 12.45 19.17
N GLN A 281 -7.45 11.19 19.51
CA GLN A 281 -7.33 10.68 20.89
C GLN A 281 -5.89 10.71 21.41
N LEU A 282 -4.89 10.51 20.53
CA LEU A 282 -3.48 10.55 20.91
C LEU A 282 -2.92 11.97 21.12
N VAL A 283 -3.45 12.96 20.40
CA VAL A 283 -3.02 14.37 20.49
C VAL A 283 -3.78 15.13 21.58
N SER A 284 -4.98 14.68 21.94
CA SER A 284 -5.78 15.28 23.03
C SER A 284 -5.31 14.90 24.44
N LYS A 285 -4.33 14.00 24.56
CA LYS A 285 -3.71 13.56 25.82
C LYS A 285 -2.38 14.26 26.03
#